data_AF-A0A0G0VRF8-F1
#
_entry.id   AF-A0A0G0VRF8-F1
#
_cell.length_a   1.000
_cell.length_b   1.000
_cell.length_c   1.000
_cell.angle_alpha   90.00
_cell.angle_beta   90.00
_cell.angle_gamma   90.00
#
_symmetry.space_group_name_H-M   'P 1'
#
loop_
_entity.id
_entity.type
_entity.pdbx_description
1 polymer ?
#
loop_
_entity_poly.entity_id
_entity_poly.type
_entity_poly.pdbx_seq_one_letter_code
_entity_poly.pdbx_strand_id
1 'polypeptide(L)'
;MKRNRQDINTKNNKINYFLYFIILILISSNFFAYFFKPKSSDVVKDKYNLLNPAREFIKQEDLIINFQPLRDYLNDKYEADPNISIYFEYLPTGSNISMNKDAEFYPASLLKVPVAMAVAKKIEKGNWKWTNELVLMSTDKDDKFGTLYKEKTNTTHTIEDLIKRSLVDSDNTAHFILVRNLEMEEIEDVYSHIGLDSFLETNGSLSAKRYSVIVRALYSASYANEDNSQKLLSYLSQSSFYNYIQSGLPQDILFSHKIGVDEDKKIYLDSGIVYEKDRPYILTVMIKDETEQKAKEIIKDISEKVYNYVKEYKE
;
A
#
# COMPACT_ATOMS: atom_id res chain seq x y z
N MET A 1 -15.72 -47.69 63.10
CA MET A 1 -15.36 -47.06 61.81
C MET A 1 -15.76 -45.57 61.80
N LYS A 2 -15.01 -44.67 62.47
CA LYS A 2 -15.25 -43.21 62.41
C LYS A 2 -13.97 -42.36 62.26
N ARG A 3 -12.78 -42.96 62.18
CA ARG A 3 -11.50 -42.24 62.06
C ARG A 3 -11.09 -41.87 60.62
N ASN A 4 -11.71 -42.43 59.58
CA ASN A 4 -11.27 -42.20 58.19
C ASN A 4 -11.92 -41.00 57.46
N ARG A 5 -12.99 -40.38 57.97
CA ARG A 5 -13.65 -39.25 57.26
C ARG A 5 -13.07 -37.87 57.60
N GLN A 6 -12.48 -37.69 58.79
CA GLN A 6 -11.87 -36.41 59.17
C GLN A 6 -10.53 -36.15 58.44
N ASP A 7 -9.72 -37.19 58.22
CA ASP A 7 -8.43 -37.06 57.54
C ASP A 7 -8.54 -36.79 56.03
N ILE A 8 -9.62 -37.25 55.39
CA ILE A 8 -9.87 -36.98 53.96
C ILE A 8 -10.28 -35.51 53.76
N ASN A 9 -11.09 -34.95 54.66
CA ASN A 9 -11.54 -33.57 54.58
C ASN A 9 -10.41 -32.57 54.83
N THR A 10 -9.51 -32.85 55.78
CA THR A 10 -8.34 -32.00 56.03
C THR A 10 -7.31 -32.05 54.89
N LYS A 11 -7.15 -33.22 54.23
CA LYS A 11 -6.25 -33.36 53.07
C LYS A 11 -6.77 -32.59 51.85
N ASN A 12 -8.07 -32.64 51.58
CA ASN A 12 -8.70 -31.86 50.50
C ASN A 12 -8.60 -30.35 50.72
N ASN A 13 -8.78 -29.90 51.97
CA ASN A 13 -8.61 -28.48 52.30
C ASN A 13 -7.18 -28.01 52.07
N LYS A 14 -6.16 -28.81 52.45
CA LYS A 14 -4.75 -28.47 52.19
C LYS A 14 -4.42 -28.37 50.70
N ILE A 15 -4.99 -29.26 49.87
CA ILE A 15 -4.83 -29.21 48.41
C ILE A 15 -5.47 -27.95 47.83
N ASN A 16 -6.66 -27.58 48.29
CA ASN A 16 -7.33 -26.36 47.85
C ASN A 16 -6.55 -25.09 48.25
N TYR A 17 -6.05 -25.01 49.48
CA TYR A 17 -5.21 -23.89 49.91
C TYR A 17 -3.92 -23.78 49.09
N PHE A 18 -3.32 -24.92 48.73
CA PHE A 18 -2.13 -24.95 47.88
C PHE A 18 -2.44 -24.47 46.45
N LEU A 19 -3.58 -24.85 45.88
CA LEU A 19 -4.05 -24.36 44.58
C LEU A 19 -4.33 -22.85 44.59
N TYR A 20 -5.00 -22.34 45.62
CA TYR A 20 -5.22 -20.89 45.76
C TYR A 20 -3.90 -20.12 45.89
N PHE A 21 -2.93 -20.68 46.61
CA PHE A 21 -1.60 -20.09 46.75
C PHE A 21 -0.85 -20.04 45.41
N ILE A 22 -0.91 -21.10 44.60
CA ILE A 22 -0.33 -21.11 43.24
C ILE A 22 -1.01 -20.07 42.34
N ILE A 23 -2.34 -19.98 42.38
CA ILE A 23 -3.09 -18.99 41.58
C ILE A 23 -2.71 -17.57 42.00
N LEU A 24 -2.57 -17.30 43.31
CA LEU A 24 -2.10 -16.01 43.82
C LEU A 24 -0.68 -15.69 43.36
N ILE A 25 0.23 -16.67 43.38
CA ILE A 25 1.59 -16.48 42.85
C ILE A 25 1.55 -16.15 41.36
N LEU A 26 0.76 -16.90 40.56
CA LEU A 26 0.64 -16.68 39.12
C LEU A 26 0.00 -15.32 38.78
N ILE A 27 -1.00 -14.88 39.54
CA ILE A 27 -1.60 -13.56 39.37
C ILE A 27 -0.59 -12.48 39.78
N SER A 28 0.12 -12.67 40.90
CA SER A 28 1.11 -11.71 41.37
C SER A 28 2.32 -11.60 40.44
N SER A 29 2.76 -12.70 39.82
CA SER A 29 3.87 -12.71 38.88
C SER A 29 3.50 -12.07 37.55
N ASN A 30 2.27 -12.28 37.06
CA ASN A 30 1.74 -11.57 35.90
C ASN A 30 1.52 -10.09 36.19
N PHE A 31 1.03 -9.73 37.39
CA PHE A 31 0.87 -8.34 37.81
C PHE A 31 2.23 -7.63 37.95
N PHE A 32 3.23 -8.32 38.51
CA PHE A 32 4.60 -7.83 38.60
C PHE A 32 5.24 -7.69 37.22
N ALA A 33 5.07 -8.65 36.31
CA ALA A 33 5.56 -8.54 34.94
C ALA A 33 4.86 -7.42 34.14
N TYR A 34 3.59 -7.14 34.41
CA TYR A 34 2.84 -6.04 33.78
C TYR A 34 3.30 -4.67 34.30
N PHE A 35 3.51 -4.51 35.61
CA PHE A 35 3.91 -3.23 36.23
C PHE A 35 5.42 -2.95 36.15
N PHE A 36 6.25 -4.00 36.17
CA PHE A 36 7.71 -3.89 36.08
C PHE A 36 8.25 -4.24 34.69
N LYS A 37 7.39 -4.29 33.66
CA LYS A 37 7.87 -4.25 32.28
C LYS A 37 8.70 -2.97 32.15
N PRO A 38 10.02 -3.04 31.98
CA PRO A 38 10.83 -1.85 31.95
C PRO A 38 10.31 -0.97 30.82
N LYS A 39 9.98 0.28 31.15
CA LYS A 39 9.81 1.38 30.19
C LYS A 39 11.17 1.71 29.53
N SER A 40 11.87 0.71 29.01
CA SER A 40 13.16 0.90 28.35
C SER A 40 13.03 1.82 27.13
N SER A 41 11.85 1.90 26.54
CA SER A 41 11.51 2.85 25.48
C SER A 41 11.51 4.30 25.93
N ASP A 42 11.11 4.60 27.17
CA ASP A 42 10.94 5.98 27.63
C ASP A 42 12.30 6.63 27.93
N VAL A 43 13.25 5.85 28.46
CA VAL A 43 14.61 6.34 28.79
C VAL A 43 15.47 6.56 27.53
N VAL A 44 15.29 5.76 26.47
CA VAL A 44 15.98 5.96 25.18
C VAL A 44 15.40 7.15 24.42
N LYS A 45 14.08 7.35 24.48
CA LYS A 45 13.40 8.52 23.90
C LYS A 45 13.95 9.85 24.43
N ASP A 46 14.22 9.95 25.73
CA ASP A 46 14.75 11.19 26.32
C ASP A 46 16.17 11.52 25.85
N LYS A 47 16.99 10.51 25.51
CA LYS A 47 18.37 10.71 25.02
C LYS A 47 18.43 11.12 23.54
N TYR A 48 17.51 10.62 22.71
CA TYR A 48 17.50 10.81 21.26
C TYR A 48 16.18 11.39 20.74
N ASN A 49 15.63 12.37 21.46
CA ASN A 49 14.33 12.99 21.16
C ASN A 49 14.26 13.80 19.85
N LEU A 50 15.40 14.08 19.22
CA LEU A 50 15.49 14.76 17.92
C LEU A 50 15.60 13.79 16.73
N LEU A 51 15.76 12.49 16.97
CA LEU A 51 15.91 11.50 15.91
C LEU A 51 14.56 10.90 15.51
N ASN A 52 14.44 10.43 14.26
CA ASN A 52 13.28 9.67 13.81
C ASN A 52 13.10 8.40 14.67
N PRO A 53 11.98 8.24 15.42
CA PRO A 53 11.75 7.06 16.24
C PRO A 53 11.73 5.75 15.45
N ALA A 54 11.37 5.80 14.15
CA ALA A 54 11.34 4.62 13.29
C ALA A 54 12.73 3.98 13.08
N ARG A 55 13.83 4.72 13.32
CA ARG A 55 15.19 4.19 13.18
C ARG A 55 15.47 2.97 14.05
N GLU A 56 14.76 2.82 15.18
CA GLU A 56 14.95 1.69 16.09
C GLU A 56 14.56 0.34 15.45
N PHE A 57 13.80 0.38 14.36
CA PHE A 57 13.33 -0.79 13.64
C PHE A 57 14.10 -1.06 12.34
N ILE A 58 15.13 -0.25 12.03
CA ILE A 58 15.89 -0.31 10.78
C ILE A 58 17.36 -0.55 11.11
N LYS A 59 18.02 -1.50 10.43
CA LYS A 59 19.45 -1.74 10.62
C LYS A 59 20.25 -0.56 10.06
N GLN A 60 21.40 -0.29 10.67
CA GLN A 60 22.27 0.81 10.24
C GLN A 60 22.69 0.69 8.76
N GLU A 61 22.94 -0.53 8.28
CA GLU A 61 23.30 -0.82 6.87
C GLU A 61 22.15 -0.57 5.87
N ASP A 62 20.91 -0.50 6.35
CA ASP A 62 19.71 -0.23 5.56
C ASP A 62 19.27 1.24 5.67
N LEU A 63 20.01 2.10 6.39
CA LEU A 63 19.78 3.55 6.41
C LEU A 63 20.48 4.23 5.23
N ILE A 64 20.18 3.74 4.03
CA ILE A 64 20.81 4.19 2.77
C ILE A 64 20.35 5.61 2.43
N ILE A 65 21.31 6.51 2.22
CA ILE A 65 21.03 7.88 1.76
C ILE A 65 21.64 8.22 0.41
N ASN A 66 22.73 7.56 0.03
CA ASN A 66 23.43 7.83 -1.22
C ASN A 66 22.82 7.00 -2.36
N PHE A 67 22.03 7.67 -3.21
CA PHE A 67 21.51 7.11 -4.46
C PHE A 67 22.09 7.82 -5.69
N GLN A 68 23.25 8.48 -5.56
CA GLN A 68 23.85 9.25 -6.66
C GLN A 68 24.14 8.38 -7.90
N PRO A 69 24.75 7.17 -7.79
CA PRO A 69 24.97 6.33 -8.98
C PRO A 69 23.69 5.89 -9.69
N LEU A 70 22.60 5.68 -8.94
CA LEU A 70 21.29 5.39 -9.53
C LEU A 70 20.72 6.63 -10.23
N ARG A 71 20.86 7.80 -9.61
CA ARG A 71 20.45 9.08 -10.20
C ARG A 71 21.21 9.38 -11.49
N ASP A 72 22.53 9.19 -11.50
CA ASP A 72 23.37 9.42 -12.68
C ASP A 72 22.91 8.53 -13.83
N TYR A 73 22.70 7.24 -13.58
CA TYR A 73 22.19 6.32 -14.59
C TYR A 73 20.83 6.74 -15.16
N LEU A 74 19.88 7.11 -14.30
CA LEU A 74 18.53 7.51 -14.74
C LEU A 74 18.60 8.81 -15.55
N ASN A 75 19.41 9.78 -15.11
CA ASN A 75 19.58 11.05 -15.79
C ASN A 75 20.24 10.86 -17.17
N ASP A 76 21.38 10.16 -17.22
CA ASP A 76 22.14 9.94 -18.45
C ASP A 76 21.31 9.26 -19.55
N LYS A 77 20.37 8.39 -19.16
CA LYS A 77 19.60 7.59 -20.11
C LYS A 77 18.23 8.18 -20.46
N TYR A 78 17.59 8.90 -19.54
CA TYR A 78 16.15 9.23 -19.67
C TYR A 78 15.80 10.70 -19.43
N GLU A 79 16.66 11.52 -18.83
CA GLU A 79 16.31 12.92 -18.48
C GLU A 79 16.00 13.77 -19.71
N ALA A 80 16.68 13.51 -20.83
CA ALA A 80 16.49 14.25 -22.07
C ALA A 80 15.12 14.01 -22.74
N ASP A 81 14.39 12.96 -22.36
CA ASP A 81 13.08 12.64 -22.91
C ASP A 81 11.96 13.19 -22.01
N PRO A 82 11.27 14.27 -22.39
CA PRO A 82 10.19 14.86 -21.58
C PRO A 82 8.95 13.95 -21.47
N ASN A 83 8.88 12.87 -22.25
CA ASN A 83 7.79 11.92 -22.24
C ASN A 83 7.97 10.79 -21.24
N ILE A 84 9.07 10.78 -20.49
CA ILE A 84 9.35 9.81 -19.43
C ILE A 84 9.41 10.55 -18.09
N SER A 85 8.53 10.21 -17.14
CA SER A 85 8.59 10.70 -15.76
C SER A 85 8.83 9.55 -14.79
N ILE A 86 9.79 9.73 -13.88
CA ILE A 86 10.22 8.70 -12.93
C ILE A 86 10.21 9.29 -11.53
N TYR A 87 9.65 8.53 -10.59
CA TYR A 87 9.79 8.78 -9.17
C TYR A 87 10.26 7.51 -8.46
N PHE A 88 11.34 7.64 -7.70
CA PHE A 88 11.84 6.61 -6.81
C PHE A 88 11.92 7.19 -5.40
N GLU A 89 11.51 6.43 -4.39
CA GLU A 89 11.72 6.76 -2.99
C GLU A 89 12.06 5.51 -2.18
N TYR A 90 13.19 5.58 -1.49
CA TYR A 90 13.60 4.60 -0.51
C TYR A 90 12.94 4.89 0.83
N LEU A 91 11.98 4.06 1.22
CA LEU A 91 11.09 4.32 2.36
C LEU A 91 11.81 4.40 3.72
N PRO A 92 12.88 3.60 4.00
CA PRO A 92 13.59 3.67 5.29
C PRO A 92 14.15 5.06 5.64
N THR A 93 14.60 5.83 4.66
CA THR A 93 15.23 7.16 4.88
C THR A 93 14.51 8.32 4.20
N GLY A 94 13.57 8.04 3.29
CA GLY A 94 12.92 9.05 2.45
C GLY A 94 13.80 9.59 1.32
N SER A 95 15.01 9.04 1.14
CA SER A 95 15.87 9.37 0.01
C SER A 95 15.17 9.07 -1.31
N ASN A 96 15.17 10.04 -2.23
CA ASN A 96 14.38 9.96 -3.45
C ASN A 96 15.10 10.52 -4.68
N ILE A 97 14.58 10.13 -5.84
CA ILE A 97 14.94 10.63 -7.16
C ILE A 97 13.63 11.02 -7.85
N SER A 98 13.61 12.20 -8.49
CA SER A 98 12.48 12.66 -9.30
C SER A 98 13.00 13.17 -10.62
N MET A 99 12.55 12.57 -11.71
CA MET A 99 12.91 12.95 -13.08
C MET A 99 11.66 13.41 -13.81
N ASN A 100 11.75 14.51 -14.56
CA ASN A 100 10.61 15.16 -15.21
C ASN A 100 9.44 15.34 -14.22
N LYS A 101 9.76 15.91 -13.04
CA LYS A 101 8.89 15.96 -11.87
C LYS A 101 7.60 16.75 -12.04
N ASP A 102 7.57 17.65 -13.02
CA ASP A 102 6.42 18.51 -13.35
C ASP A 102 5.78 18.10 -14.69
N ALA A 103 6.19 16.98 -15.28
CA ALA A 103 5.61 16.50 -16.54
C ALA A 103 4.20 15.95 -16.29
N GLU A 104 3.27 16.33 -17.16
CA GLU A 104 1.85 16.03 -17.02
C GLU A 104 1.47 14.81 -17.87
N PHE A 105 0.90 13.80 -17.20
CA PHE A 105 0.40 12.56 -17.79
C PHE A 105 -1.07 12.37 -17.45
N TYR A 106 -1.87 11.89 -18.41
CA TYR A 106 -3.21 11.42 -18.10
C TYR A 106 -3.10 10.09 -17.32
N PRO A 107 -3.60 10.01 -16.07
CA PRO A 107 -3.32 8.89 -15.17
C PRO A 107 -4.02 7.58 -15.55
N ALA A 108 -4.99 7.60 -16.48
CA ALA A 108 -5.73 6.42 -16.90
C ALA A 108 -6.23 5.58 -15.69
N SER A 109 -6.00 4.26 -15.70
CA SER A 109 -6.44 3.35 -14.63
C SER A 109 -5.75 3.55 -13.27
N LEU A 110 -4.76 4.44 -13.16
CA LEU A 110 -4.19 4.82 -11.87
C LEU A 110 -5.22 5.54 -10.97
N LEU A 111 -6.25 6.17 -11.54
CA LEU A 111 -7.35 6.82 -10.81
C LEU A 111 -8.24 5.86 -10.01
N LYS A 112 -8.12 4.56 -10.27
CA LYS A 112 -8.84 3.52 -9.52
C LYS A 112 -8.36 3.44 -8.06
N VAL A 113 -7.11 3.81 -7.80
CA VAL A 113 -6.54 3.78 -6.43
C VAL A 113 -7.18 4.85 -5.54
N PRO A 114 -7.25 6.15 -5.92
CA PRO A 114 -8.00 7.14 -5.17
C PRO A 114 -9.47 6.77 -4.94
N VAL A 115 -10.16 6.20 -5.94
CA VAL A 115 -11.54 5.73 -5.76
C VAL A 115 -11.63 4.62 -4.72
N ALA A 116 -10.70 3.67 -4.74
CA ALA A 116 -10.65 2.63 -3.71
C ALA A 116 -10.35 3.19 -2.31
N MET A 117 -9.54 4.24 -2.21
CA MET A 117 -9.31 4.97 -0.95
C MET A 117 -10.56 5.67 -0.45
N ALA A 118 -11.34 6.33 -1.33
CA ALA A 118 -12.62 6.94 -0.97
C ALA A 118 -13.61 5.91 -0.42
N VAL A 119 -13.70 4.74 -1.06
CA VAL A 119 -14.53 3.61 -0.59
C VAL A 119 -14.08 3.13 0.78
N ALA A 120 -12.78 2.91 0.98
CA ALA A 120 -12.24 2.56 2.29
C ALA A 120 -12.61 3.60 3.36
N LYS A 121 -12.49 4.89 3.04
CA LYS A 121 -12.84 5.97 3.96
C LYS A 121 -14.33 6.01 4.31
N LYS A 122 -15.19 5.74 3.33
CA LYS A 122 -16.65 5.62 3.51
C LYS A 122 -17.02 4.44 4.41
N ILE A 123 -16.26 3.35 4.34
CA ILE A 123 -16.39 2.19 5.24
C ILE A 123 -15.94 2.54 6.67
N GLU A 124 -14.83 3.27 6.83
CA GLU A 124 -14.36 3.73 8.15
C GLU A 124 -15.36 4.62 8.86
N LYS A 125 -16.01 5.51 8.11
CA LYS A 125 -17.05 6.41 8.61
C LYS A 125 -18.34 5.65 8.98
N GLY A 126 -18.43 4.36 8.68
CA GLY A 126 -19.57 3.48 9.01
C GLY A 126 -20.75 3.60 8.05
N ASN A 127 -20.61 4.40 6.98
CA ASN A 127 -21.64 4.59 5.95
C ASN A 127 -21.82 3.33 5.11
N TRP A 128 -20.72 2.63 4.81
CA TRP A 128 -20.69 1.36 4.08
C TRP A 128 -20.01 0.26 4.90
N LYS A 129 -20.20 -0.97 4.44
CA LYS A 129 -19.47 -2.17 4.85
C LYS A 129 -18.95 -2.86 3.59
N TRP A 130 -17.80 -3.51 3.68
CA TRP A 130 -17.23 -4.33 2.60
C TRP A 130 -18.23 -5.33 1.99
N THR A 131 -19.17 -5.82 2.80
CA THR A 131 -20.21 -6.79 2.42
C THR A 131 -21.48 -6.15 1.87
N ASN A 132 -21.61 -4.82 1.84
CA ASN A 132 -22.74 -4.21 1.16
C ASN A 132 -22.66 -4.51 -0.35
N GLU A 133 -23.83 -4.65 -0.96
CA GLU A 133 -23.95 -5.00 -2.37
C GLU A 133 -24.40 -3.79 -3.19
N LEU A 134 -23.77 -3.61 -4.35
CA LEU A 134 -24.13 -2.60 -5.35
C LEU A 134 -24.64 -3.30 -6.62
N VAL A 135 -25.65 -2.72 -7.25
CA VAL A 135 -26.23 -3.23 -8.51
C VAL A 135 -25.36 -2.83 -9.70
N LEU A 136 -25.13 -3.78 -10.61
CA LEU A 136 -24.58 -3.52 -11.95
C LEU A 136 -25.67 -2.98 -12.89
N MET A 137 -25.51 -1.73 -13.34
CA MET A 137 -26.40 -1.10 -14.33
C MET A 137 -25.84 -1.24 -15.74
N SER A 138 -26.70 -1.10 -16.76
CA SER A 138 -26.25 -1.11 -18.16
C SER A 138 -25.27 0.01 -18.49
N THR A 139 -25.40 1.15 -17.82
CA THR A 139 -24.54 2.34 -17.97
C THR A 139 -23.15 2.16 -17.38
N ASP A 140 -22.95 1.15 -16.51
CA ASP A 140 -21.65 0.89 -15.89
C ASP A 140 -20.75 0.03 -16.77
N LYS A 141 -21.29 -0.62 -17.81
CA LYS A 141 -20.58 -1.61 -18.60
C LYS A 141 -19.55 -0.97 -19.54
N ASP A 142 -18.31 -1.44 -19.42
CA ASP A 142 -17.19 -1.10 -20.29
C ASP A 142 -16.34 -2.34 -20.56
N ASP A 143 -16.05 -2.59 -21.84
CA ASP A 143 -15.39 -3.79 -22.33
C ASP A 143 -13.87 -3.62 -22.58
N LYS A 144 -13.29 -2.46 -22.23
CA LYS A 144 -11.86 -2.21 -22.44
C LYS A 144 -10.98 -2.96 -21.46
N PHE A 145 -11.38 -3.05 -20.18
CA PHE A 145 -10.65 -3.78 -19.15
C PHE A 145 -11.59 -4.55 -18.21
N GLY A 146 -11.16 -5.77 -17.86
CA GLY A 146 -11.89 -6.67 -16.98
C GLY A 146 -12.92 -7.53 -17.71
N THR A 147 -13.76 -8.22 -16.94
CA THR A 147 -14.76 -9.16 -17.48
C THR A 147 -16.16 -8.95 -16.93
N LEU A 148 -16.34 -8.07 -15.94
CA LEU A 148 -17.63 -7.85 -15.29
C LEU A 148 -18.70 -7.30 -16.25
N TYR A 149 -18.31 -6.61 -17.31
CA TYR A 149 -19.24 -6.14 -18.36
C TYR A 149 -20.05 -7.26 -19.02
N LYS A 150 -19.55 -8.52 -18.97
CA LYS A 150 -20.22 -9.70 -19.52
C LYS A 150 -21.37 -10.20 -18.65
N GLU A 151 -21.39 -9.82 -17.37
CA GLU A 151 -22.43 -10.25 -16.44
C GLU A 151 -23.79 -9.59 -16.76
N LYS A 152 -24.88 -10.20 -16.32
CA LYS A 152 -26.23 -9.72 -16.62
C LYS A 152 -26.51 -8.43 -15.85
N THR A 153 -27.10 -7.43 -16.50
CA THR A 153 -27.59 -6.23 -15.80
C THR A 153 -28.57 -6.59 -14.69
N ASN A 154 -28.53 -5.82 -13.59
CA ASN A 154 -29.28 -6.03 -12.35
C ASN A 154 -28.76 -7.18 -11.46
N THR A 155 -27.58 -7.73 -11.71
CA THR A 155 -26.86 -8.51 -10.69
C THR A 155 -26.28 -7.60 -9.61
N THR A 156 -26.01 -8.17 -8.43
CA THR A 156 -25.38 -7.46 -7.32
C THR A 156 -23.99 -8.01 -7.03
N HIS A 157 -23.10 -7.12 -6.62
CA HIS A 157 -21.71 -7.44 -6.27
C HIS A 157 -21.36 -6.76 -4.95
N THR A 158 -20.62 -7.45 -4.08
CA THR A 158 -20.14 -6.82 -2.86
C THR A 158 -19.12 -5.72 -3.18
N ILE A 159 -19.05 -4.69 -2.35
CA ILE A 159 -18.03 -3.64 -2.48
C ILE A 159 -16.62 -4.24 -2.48
N GLU A 160 -16.39 -5.29 -1.68
CA GLU A 160 -15.13 -6.04 -1.68
C GLU A 160 -14.80 -6.68 -3.04
N ASP A 161 -15.78 -7.34 -3.69
CA ASP A 161 -15.60 -7.91 -5.03
C ASP A 161 -15.28 -6.82 -6.06
N LEU A 162 -16.02 -5.71 -6.02
CA LEU A 162 -15.83 -4.58 -6.93
C LEU A 162 -14.45 -3.93 -6.78
N ILE A 163 -14.01 -3.68 -5.55
CA ILE A 163 -12.68 -3.13 -5.27
C ILE A 163 -11.60 -4.10 -5.72
N LYS A 164 -11.73 -5.39 -5.41
CA LYS A 164 -10.76 -6.40 -5.83
C LYS A 164 -10.62 -6.43 -7.35
N ARG A 165 -11.73 -6.51 -8.10
CA ARG A 165 -11.72 -6.49 -9.57
C ARG A 165 -11.13 -5.19 -10.14
N SER A 166 -11.49 -4.05 -9.54
CA SER A 166 -11.01 -2.74 -9.96
C SER A 166 -9.48 -2.59 -9.80
N LEU A 167 -8.91 -3.12 -8.72
CA LEU A 167 -7.49 -3.00 -8.43
C LEU A 167 -6.65 -4.11 -9.07
N VAL A 168 -7.10 -5.37 -8.99
CA VAL A 168 -6.37 -6.56 -9.47
C VAL A 168 -6.38 -6.64 -10.99
N ASP A 169 -7.57 -6.63 -11.59
CA ASP A 169 -7.80 -6.86 -13.02
C ASP A 169 -8.00 -5.56 -13.80
N SER A 170 -7.95 -4.42 -13.11
CA SER A 170 -8.25 -3.10 -13.68
C SER A 170 -9.66 -3.00 -14.26
N ASP A 171 -10.62 -3.80 -13.77
CA ASP A 171 -11.97 -3.90 -14.35
C ASP A 171 -12.69 -2.53 -14.35
N ASN A 172 -13.05 -2.06 -15.55
CA ASN A 172 -13.67 -0.75 -15.73
C ASN A 172 -15.12 -0.75 -15.24
N THR A 173 -15.85 -1.84 -15.46
CA THR A 173 -17.24 -1.95 -15.01
C THR A 173 -17.32 -1.92 -13.49
N ALA A 174 -16.42 -2.65 -12.81
CA ALA A 174 -16.34 -2.63 -11.35
C ALA A 174 -16.02 -1.23 -10.82
N HIS A 175 -15.08 -0.54 -11.48
CA HIS A 175 -14.73 0.84 -11.14
C HIS A 175 -15.91 1.81 -11.30
N PHE A 176 -16.64 1.73 -12.42
CA PHE A 176 -17.78 2.62 -12.68
C PHE A 176 -18.95 2.39 -11.74
N ILE A 177 -19.20 1.14 -11.32
CA ILE A 177 -20.16 0.86 -10.24
C ILE A 177 -19.74 1.59 -8.96
N LEU A 178 -18.46 1.53 -8.57
CA LEU A 178 -18.00 2.24 -7.36
C LEU A 178 -18.17 3.75 -7.50
N VAL A 179 -17.71 4.34 -8.61
CA VAL A 179 -17.80 5.78 -8.88
C VAL A 179 -19.25 6.26 -8.86
N ARG A 180 -20.18 5.55 -9.50
CA ARG A 180 -21.61 5.92 -9.53
C ARG A 180 -22.26 5.96 -8.14
N ASN A 181 -21.72 5.22 -7.17
CA ASN A 181 -22.26 5.14 -5.81
C ASN A 181 -21.46 5.96 -4.78
N LEU A 182 -20.46 6.72 -5.24
CA LEU A 182 -19.76 7.72 -4.45
C LEU A 182 -20.29 9.11 -4.78
N GLU A 183 -20.32 9.96 -3.78
CA GLU A 183 -20.50 11.40 -4.00
C GLU A 183 -19.17 11.99 -4.52
N MET A 184 -19.24 13.04 -5.32
CA MET A 184 -18.04 13.67 -5.90
C MET A 184 -17.11 14.18 -4.79
N GLU A 185 -17.67 14.72 -3.72
CA GLU A 185 -16.95 15.22 -2.56
C GLU A 185 -16.16 14.11 -1.84
N GLU A 186 -16.61 12.86 -1.88
CA GLU A 186 -15.89 11.73 -1.27
C GLU A 186 -14.62 11.38 -2.06
N ILE A 187 -14.62 11.61 -3.36
CA ILE A 187 -13.44 11.42 -4.22
C ILE A 187 -12.50 12.63 -4.07
N GLU A 188 -13.04 13.85 -4.00
CA GLU A 188 -12.26 15.09 -3.79
C GLU A 188 -11.59 15.13 -2.41
N ASP A 189 -12.21 14.57 -1.37
CA ASP A 189 -11.63 14.40 -0.01
C ASP A 189 -10.28 13.66 -0.09
N VAL A 190 -10.16 12.66 -0.98
CA VAL A 190 -8.90 11.93 -1.17
C VAL A 190 -7.81 12.85 -1.70
N TYR A 191 -8.09 13.59 -2.77
CA TYR A 191 -7.11 14.45 -3.44
C TYR A 191 -6.70 15.61 -2.54
N SER A 192 -7.65 16.24 -1.86
CA SER A 192 -7.37 17.36 -0.96
C SER A 192 -6.54 16.93 0.25
N HIS A 193 -6.88 15.80 0.88
CA HIS A 193 -6.14 15.31 2.05
C HIS A 193 -4.66 15.00 1.75
N ILE A 194 -4.35 14.59 0.53
CA ILE A 194 -2.98 14.27 0.10
C ILE A 194 -2.29 15.43 -0.65
N GLY A 195 -2.88 16.63 -0.65
CA GLY A 195 -2.28 17.83 -1.23
C GLY A 195 -2.24 17.83 -2.77
N LEU A 196 -3.24 17.21 -3.40
CA LEU A 196 -3.46 17.20 -4.85
C LEU A 196 -4.69 18.02 -5.25
N ASP A 197 -5.01 19.10 -4.54
CA ASP A 197 -6.16 19.99 -4.82
C ASP A 197 -6.21 20.45 -6.28
N SER A 198 -5.05 20.76 -6.86
CA SER A 198 -4.93 21.21 -8.25
C SER A 198 -5.13 20.10 -9.28
N PHE A 199 -5.40 18.84 -8.89
CA PHE A 199 -5.66 17.75 -9.83
C PHE A 199 -6.86 18.06 -10.75
N LEU A 200 -7.92 18.63 -10.19
CA LEU A 200 -9.09 19.05 -10.97
C LEU A 200 -8.79 20.29 -11.83
N GLU A 201 -7.83 21.12 -11.41
CA GLU A 201 -7.38 22.31 -12.14
C GLU A 201 -6.42 21.96 -13.29
N THR A 202 -5.65 20.89 -13.19
CA THR A 202 -4.67 20.43 -14.21
C THR A 202 -5.29 19.55 -15.29
N ASN A 203 -6.56 19.71 -15.64
CA ASN A 203 -7.28 18.80 -16.55
C ASN A 203 -7.19 17.30 -16.15
N GLY A 204 -6.95 17.01 -14.87
CA GLY A 204 -6.80 15.64 -14.36
C GLY A 204 -5.48 14.97 -14.75
N SER A 205 -4.40 15.71 -15.02
CA SER A 205 -3.06 15.15 -15.23
C SER A 205 -2.19 15.15 -13.96
N LEU A 206 -1.27 14.19 -13.89
CA LEU A 206 -0.30 14.04 -12.79
C LEU A 206 1.08 13.65 -13.31
N SER A 207 2.13 14.08 -12.61
CA SER A 207 3.48 13.54 -12.76
C SER A 207 3.71 12.28 -11.92
N ALA A 208 4.78 11.54 -12.20
CA ALA A 208 5.16 10.37 -11.40
C ALA A 208 5.35 10.75 -9.92
N LYS A 209 5.94 11.92 -9.65
CA LYS A 209 6.15 12.44 -8.30
C LYS A 209 4.83 12.73 -7.59
N ARG A 210 3.90 13.42 -8.26
CA ARG A 210 2.60 13.79 -7.68
C ARG A 210 1.74 12.55 -7.40
N TYR A 211 1.70 11.60 -8.33
CA TYR A 211 0.94 10.36 -8.13
C TYR A 211 1.50 9.50 -6.99
N SER A 212 2.82 9.48 -6.80
CA SER A 212 3.45 8.64 -5.76
C SER A 212 3.04 9.00 -4.33
N VAL A 213 2.46 10.18 -4.10
CA VAL A 213 1.87 10.56 -2.81
C VAL A 213 0.68 9.66 -2.44
N ILE A 214 -0.11 9.22 -3.43
CA ILE A 214 -1.24 8.28 -3.24
C ILE A 214 -0.71 6.94 -2.71
N VAL A 215 0.34 6.41 -3.34
CA VAL A 215 0.98 5.15 -2.94
C VAL A 215 1.59 5.29 -1.54
N ARG A 216 2.24 6.43 -1.25
CA ARG A 216 2.79 6.71 0.09
C ARG A 216 1.69 6.78 1.15
N ALA A 217 0.55 7.40 0.85
CA ALA A 217 -0.56 7.51 1.79
C ALA A 217 -1.19 6.15 2.17
N LEU A 218 -1.22 5.21 1.22
CA LEU A 218 -1.57 3.82 1.51
C LEU A 218 -0.52 3.14 2.39
N TYR A 219 0.77 3.29 2.06
CA TYR A 219 1.85 2.67 2.82
C TYR A 219 1.88 3.12 4.28
N SER A 220 1.70 4.42 4.53
CA SER A 220 1.74 5.02 5.85
C SER A 220 0.42 4.98 6.61
N ALA A 221 -0.65 4.46 5.98
CA ALA A 221 -2.02 4.53 6.50
C ALA A 221 -2.43 5.96 6.92
N SER A 222 -2.00 6.98 6.17
CA SER A 222 -2.22 8.39 6.52
C SER A 222 -3.55 8.97 6.05
N TYR A 223 -4.30 8.23 5.22
CA TYR A 223 -5.65 8.59 4.77
C TYR A 223 -6.69 7.58 5.22
N ALA A 224 -6.54 6.32 4.79
CA ALA A 224 -7.29 5.18 5.30
C ALA A 224 -6.54 4.55 6.48
N ASN A 225 -7.28 3.98 7.42
CA ASN A 225 -6.73 3.29 8.59
C ASN A 225 -5.86 2.08 8.20
N GLU A 226 -5.17 1.52 9.19
CA GLU A 226 -4.22 0.41 8.99
C GLU A 226 -4.87 -0.80 8.30
N ASP A 227 -6.04 -1.25 8.78
CA ASP A 227 -6.75 -2.42 8.24
C ASP A 227 -7.13 -2.23 6.76
N ASN A 228 -7.69 -1.07 6.41
CA ASN A 228 -8.11 -0.80 5.04
C ASN A 228 -6.91 -0.54 4.13
N SER A 229 -5.90 0.19 4.59
CA SER A 229 -4.67 0.40 3.83
C SER A 229 -3.97 -0.92 3.53
N GLN A 230 -3.85 -1.81 4.53
CA GLN A 230 -3.33 -3.16 4.36
C GLN A 230 -4.16 -4.00 3.37
N LYS A 231 -5.48 -3.89 3.43
CA LYS A 231 -6.40 -4.59 2.54
C LYS A 231 -6.26 -4.12 1.09
N LEU A 232 -6.20 -2.81 0.85
CA LEU A 232 -6.00 -2.23 -0.47
C LEU A 232 -4.62 -2.60 -1.05
N LEU A 233 -3.55 -2.50 -0.26
CA LEU A 233 -2.20 -2.92 -0.68
C LEU A 233 -2.11 -4.41 -1.00
N SER A 234 -2.85 -5.25 -0.27
CA SER A 234 -2.95 -6.69 -0.55
C SER A 234 -3.64 -7.00 -1.88
N TYR A 235 -4.67 -6.24 -2.25
CA TYR A 235 -5.28 -6.39 -3.59
C TYR A 235 -4.35 -5.88 -4.69
N LEU A 236 -3.69 -4.74 -4.48
CA LEU A 236 -2.70 -4.22 -5.42
C LEU A 236 -1.53 -5.19 -5.64
N SER A 237 -1.18 -6.01 -4.64
CA SER A 237 -0.13 -7.04 -4.78
C SER A 237 -0.58 -8.31 -5.47
N GLN A 238 -1.88 -8.45 -5.75
CA GLN A 238 -2.45 -9.60 -6.48
C GLN A 238 -2.63 -9.29 -7.97
N SER A 239 -2.14 -8.14 -8.44
CA SER A 239 -2.31 -7.69 -9.82
C SER A 239 -1.89 -8.76 -10.84
N SER A 240 -2.67 -8.88 -11.91
CA SER A 240 -2.42 -9.83 -13.00
C SER A 240 -1.47 -9.28 -14.09
N PHE A 241 -0.92 -8.07 -13.90
CA PHE A 241 -0.10 -7.37 -14.89
C PHE A 241 1.41 -7.51 -14.62
N TYR A 242 2.06 -8.39 -15.37
CA TYR A 242 3.50 -8.68 -15.21
C TYR A 242 4.42 -7.92 -16.17
N ASN A 243 3.88 -7.05 -17.04
CA ASN A 243 4.58 -6.54 -18.24
C ASN A 243 5.27 -5.17 -18.09
N TYR A 244 5.39 -4.61 -16.88
CA TYR A 244 5.99 -3.29 -16.65
C TYR A 244 7.04 -3.35 -15.53
N ILE A 245 6.84 -2.69 -14.39
CA ILE A 245 7.83 -2.69 -13.30
C ILE A 245 8.09 -4.13 -12.85
N GLN A 246 7.03 -4.93 -12.70
CA GLN A 246 7.11 -6.34 -12.31
C GLN A 246 8.04 -7.17 -13.22
N SER A 247 8.16 -6.81 -14.50
CA SER A 247 9.02 -7.55 -15.46
C SER A 247 10.52 -7.38 -15.22
N GLY A 248 10.90 -6.38 -14.42
CA GLY A 248 12.27 -6.15 -13.97
C GLY A 248 12.55 -6.61 -12.54
N LEU A 249 11.58 -7.27 -11.89
CA LEU A 249 11.72 -7.81 -10.54
C LEU A 249 11.83 -9.34 -10.58
N PRO A 250 12.55 -9.96 -9.62
CA PRO A 250 12.42 -11.39 -9.37
C PRO A 250 10.97 -11.78 -9.02
N GLN A 251 10.55 -13.00 -9.39
CA GLN A 251 9.16 -13.44 -9.23
C GLN A 251 8.68 -13.53 -7.78
N ASP A 252 9.60 -13.71 -6.83
CA ASP A 252 9.31 -13.82 -5.39
C ASP A 252 9.23 -12.47 -4.68
N ILE A 253 9.56 -11.37 -5.37
CA ILE A 253 9.45 -10.03 -4.81
C ILE A 253 7.99 -9.57 -4.86
N LEU A 254 7.45 -9.30 -3.68
CA LEU A 254 6.12 -8.74 -3.53
C LEU A 254 6.09 -7.29 -4.04
N PHE A 255 5.11 -6.99 -4.88
CA PHE A 255 4.93 -5.67 -5.48
C PHE A 255 3.46 -5.26 -5.44
N SER A 256 3.10 -4.31 -4.58
CA SER A 256 1.74 -3.73 -4.57
C SER A 256 1.67 -2.60 -5.58
N HIS A 257 0.98 -2.80 -6.71
CA HIS A 257 1.03 -1.82 -7.80
C HIS A 257 -0.26 -1.66 -8.59
N LYS A 258 -0.33 -0.58 -9.36
CA LYS A 258 -1.38 -0.33 -10.33
C LYS A 258 -0.77 0.17 -11.63
N ILE A 259 -1.23 -0.41 -12.74
CA ILE A 259 -0.93 0.07 -14.09
C ILE A 259 -1.99 1.06 -14.60
N GLY A 260 -1.58 1.94 -15.50
CA GLY A 260 -2.45 2.80 -16.30
C GLY A 260 -2.05 2.72 -17.78
N VAL A 261 -2.98 2.30 -18.64
CA VAL A 261 -2.75 2.17 -20.08
C VAL A 261 -3.87 2.88 -20.84
N ASP A 262 -3.49 3.68 -21.83
CA ASP A 262 -4.38 4.27 -22.84
C ASP A 262 -3.64 4.19 -24.18
N GLU A 263 -3.92 3.13 -24.95
CA GLU A 263 -3.23 2.82 -26.21
C GLU A 263 -3.44 3.90 -27.27
N ASP A 264 -4.64 4.49 -27.33
CA ASP A 264 -4.99 5.57 -28.25
C ASP A 264 -4.11 6.80 -28.02
N LYS A 265 -3.83 7.12 -26.75
CA LYS A 265 -2.94 8.22 -26.36
C LYS A 265 -1.48 7.80 -26.18
N LYS A 266 -1.15 6.53 -26.44
CA LYS A 266 0.19 5.96 -26.23
C LYS A 266 0.74 6.17 -24.82
N ILE A 267 -0.11 5.97 -23.81
CA ILE A 267 0.22 6.16 -22.40
C ILE A 267 0.41 4.81 -21.72
N TYR A 268 1.52 4.64 -21.03
CA TYR A 268 1.89 3.43 -20.28
C TYR A 268 2.52 3.81 -18.95
N LEU A 269 1.82 3.49 -17.86
CA LEU A 269 2.14 3.92 -16.51
C LEU A 269 2.14 2.70 -15.60
N ASP A 270 3.06 2.68 -14.63
CA ASP A 270 3.05 1.70 -13.54
C ASP A 270 3.57 2.36 -12.26
N SER A 271 2.91 2.10 -11.14
CA SER A 271 3.22 2.72 -9.85
C SER A 271 2.90 1.79 -8.70
N GLY A 272 3.83 1.66 -7.76
CA GLY A 272 3.63 0.79 -6.62
C GLY A 272 4.78 0.78 -5.60
N ILE A 273 4.67 -0.16 -4.68
CA ILE A 273 5.63 -0.41 -3.60
C ILE A 273 6.27 -1.77 -3.81
N VAL A 274 7.58 -1.80 -3.98
CA VAL A 274 8.37 -3.02 -4.02
C VAL A 274 8.85 -3.35 -2.61
N TYR A 275 8.56 -4.56 -2.15
CA TYR A 275 8.91 -5.02 -0.81
C TYR A 275 10.17 -5.90 -0.83
N GLU A 276 11.32 -5.31 -1.16
CA GLU A 276 12.62 -5.93 -0.87
C GLU A 276 12.85 -5.93 0.65
N LYS A 277 13.42 -7.02 1.16
CA LYS A 277 13.52 -7.24 2.61
C LYS A 277 14.33 -6.13 3.29
N ASP A 278 13.77 -5.56 4.36
CA ASP A 278 14.33 -4.42 5.11
C ASP A 278 14.55 -3.14 4.27
N ARG A 279 14.23 -3.16 2.96
CA ARG A 279 14.56 -2.14 1.97
C ARG A 279 13.37 -1.82 1.05
N PRO A 280 12.14 -1.61 1.56
CA PRO A 280 11.00 -1.31 0.71
C PRO A 280 11.16 0.05 0.01
N TYR A 281 10.64 0.18 -1.20
CA TYR A 281 10.70 1.42 -1.97
C TYR A 281 9.47 1.64 -2.83
N ILE A 282 9.16 2.90 -3.10
CA ILE A 282 8.18 3.31 -4.10
C ILE A 282 8.89 3.48 -5.44
N LEU A 283 8.29 2.95 -6.50
CA LEU A 283 8.69 3.21 -7.87
C LEU A 283 7.46 3.54 -8.70
N THR A 284 7.52 4.69 -9.38
CA THR A 284 6.52 5.13 -10.33
C THR A 284 7.22 5.50 -11.63
N VAL A 285 6.80 4.87 -12.72
CA VAL A 285 7.30 5.16 -14.07
C VAL A 285 6.13 5.48 -14.97
N MET A 286 6.21 6.59 -15.68
CA MET A 286 5.19 7.10 -16.56
C MET A 286 5.78 7.41 -17.92
N ILE A 287 5.22 6.81 -18.97
CA ILE A 287 5.66 7.00 -20.36
C ILE A 287 4.47 7.41 -21.22
N LYS A 288 4.67 8.37 -22.12
CA LYS A 288 3.71 8.78 -23.16
C LYS A 288 4.38 8.88 -24.52
N ASP A 289 3.60 9.01 -25.58
CA ASP A 289 4.08 9.22 -26.96
C ASP A 289 5.06 8.15 -27.49
N GLU A 290 5.00 6.94 -26.95
CA GLU A 290 5.88 5.82 -27.30
C GLU A 290 5.05 4.57 -27.67
N THR A 291 5.67 3.60 -28.34
CA THR A 291 5.07 2.28 -28.58
C THR A 291 5.01 1.47 -27.27
N GLU A 292 3.98 0.63 -27.12
CA GLU A 292 3.85 -0.21 -25.93
C GLU A 292 5.09 -1.09 -25.71
N GLN A 293 5.62 -1.71 -26.77
CA GLN A 293 6.80 -2.55 -26.68
C GLN A 293 7.99 -1.77 -26.10
N LYS A 294 8.25 -0.56 -26.62
CA LYS A 294 9.37 0.24 -26.16
C LYS A 294 9.14 0.76 -24.74
N ALA A 295 7.92 1.13 -24.38
CA ALA A 295 7.58 1.50 -23.02
C ALA A 295 7.82 0.34 -22.04
N LYS A 296 7.44 -0.89 -22.39
CA LYS A 296 7.73 -2.11 -21.60
C LYS A 296 9.23 -2.31 -21.41
N GLU A 297 10.02 -2.19 -22.48
CA GLU A 297 11.49 -2.30 -22.41
C GLU A 297 12.11 -1.24 -21.49
N ILE A 298 11.67 0.02 -21.58
CA ILE A 298 12.16 1.11 -20.75
C ILE A 298 11.80 0.89 -19.28
N ILE A 299 10.53 0.59 -18.99
CA ILE A 299 10.07 0.39 -17.60
C ILE A 299 10.77 -0.81 -16.97
N LYS A 300 10.96 -1.89 -17.73
CA LYS A 300 11.72 -3.06 -17.28
C LYS A 300 13.15 -2.69 -16.89
N ASP A 301 13.87 -2.00 -17.77
CA ASP A 301 15.27 -1.62 -17.54
C ASP A 301 15.43 -0.69 -16.33
N ILE A 302 14.52 0.27 -16.15
CA ILE A 302 14.46 1.11 -14.93
C ILE A 302 14.24 0.25 -13.69
N SER A 303 13.25 -0.66 -13.73
CA SER A 303 12.92 -1.53 -12.61
C SER A 303 14.08 -2.44 -12.20
N GLU A 304 14.73 -3.11 -13.17
CA GLU A 304 15.90 -3.96 -12.93
C GLU A 304 17.04 -3.16 -12.31
N LYS A 305 17.31 -1.95 -12.82
CA LYS A 305 18.39 -1.12 -12.28
C LYS A 305 18.11 -0.66 -10.86
N VAL A 306 16.90 -0.18 -10.59
CA VAL A 306 16.48 0.26 -9.25
C VAL A 306 16.57 -0.91 -8.26
N TYR A 307 15.99 -2.05 -8.62
CA TYR A 307 15.99 -3.25 -7.78
C TYR A 307 17.41 -3.71 -7.43
N ASN A 308 18.27 -3.87 -8.44
CA ASN A 308 19.64 -4.31 -8.23
C ASN A 308 20.42 -3.31 -7.38
N TYR A 309 20.23 -2.00 -7.61
CA TYR A 309 20.89 -0.97 -6.80
C TYR A 309 20.49 -1.08 -5.32
N VAL A 310 19.19 -1.18 -5.03
CA VAL A 310 18.68 -1.28 -3.65
C VAL A 310 19.15 -2.58 -2.97
N LYS A 311 19.07 -3.71 -3.69
CA LYS A 311 19.45 -5.02 -3.16
C LYS A 311 20.95 -5.16 -2.90
N GLU A 312 21.76 -4.71 -3.85
CA GLU A 312 23.21 -4.93 -3.82
C GLU A 312 23.97 -3.81 -3.10
N TYR A 313 23.28 -2.75 -2.66
CA TYR A 313 23.90 -1.63 -1.97
C TYR A 313 24.76 -2.12 -0.79
N LYS A 314 26.03 -1.70 -0.85
CA LYS A 314 27.04 -1.84 0.19
C LYS A 314 27.78 -0.51 0.27
N GLU A 315 28.04 -0.05 1.49
CA GLU A 315 28.94 1.07 1.75
C GLU A 315 30.38 0.74 1.33
#